data_AF-A0A810NF87-F1
#
_entry.id   AF-A0A810NF87-F1
#
_cell.length_a   1.000
_cell.length_b   1.000
_cell.length_c   1.000
_cell.angle_alpha   90.00
_cell.angle_beta   90.00
_cell.angle_gamma   90.00
#
_symmetry.space_group_name_H-M   'P 1'
#
loop_
_entity.id
_entity.type
_entity.pdbx_description
1 polymer ?
#
loop_
_entity_poly.entity_id
_entity_poly.type
_entity_poly.pdbx_seq_one_letter_code
_entity_poly.pdbx_strand_id
1 'polypeptide(L)' 'MGALSTPVEATGAATRLRDQLIAGLLVALALFILYAVFLDQGALLSPLYGELSRSANYLHELSHDGRHLFAANCH' A
#
# COMPACT_ATOMS: atom_id res chain seq x y z
N MET A 1 -1.05 -44.76 4.35
CA MET A 1 0.10 -44.61 3.44
C MET A 1 0.11 -43.16 2.97
N GLY A 2 0.87 -42.29 3.66
CA GLY A 2 0.97 -40.88 3.29
C GLY A 2 1.99 -40.72 2.15
N ALA A 3 1.59 -40.08 1.06
CA ALA A 3 2.51 -39.73 -0.01
C ALA A 3 3.46 -38.64 0.51
N LEU A 4 4.73 -38.99 0.70
CA LEU A 4 5.80 -38.01 0.92
C LEU A 4 6.04 -37.27 -0.40
N SER A 5 5.80 -35.96 -0.40
CA SER A 5 6.12 -35.10 -1.54
C SER A 5 7.61 -35.18 -1.86
N THR A 6 7.95 -35.19 -3.16
CA THR A 6 9.35 -35.19 -3.58
C THR A 6 10.00 -33.82 -3.27
N PRO A 7 11.33 -33.75 -3.05
CA PRO A 7 12.01 -32.49 -2.75
C PRO A 7 11.83 -31.41 -3.84
N VAL A 8 11.67 -31.81 -5.11
CA VAL A 8 11.40 -30.89 -6.23
C VAL A 8 10.01 -30.27 -6.12
N GLU A 9 9.01 -31.05 -5.73
CA GLU A 9 7.64 -30.61 -5.56
C GLU A 9 7.49 -29.67 -4.36
N ALA A 10 8.16 -30.00 -3.25
CA ALA A 10 8.23 -29.14 -2.06
C ALA A 10 8.88 -27.79 -2.36
N THR A 11 9.98 -27.77 -3.12
CA THR A 11 10.67 -26.53 -3.54
C THR A 11 9.77 -25.68 -4.42
N GLY A 12 9.10 -26.28 -5.42
CA GLY A 12 8.19 -25.56 -6.31
C GLY A 12 6.94 -25.01 -5.61
N ALA A 13 6.45 -25.69 -4.56
CA ALA A 13 5.38 -25.16 -3.71
C ALA A 13 5.86 -23.95 -2.88
N ALA A 14 7.05 -24.03 -2.28
CA ALA A 14 7.63 -22.95 -1.49
C ALA A 14 7.90 -21.68 -2.34
N THR A 15 8.42 -21.83 -3.56
CA THR A 15 8.62 -20.69 -4.48
C THR A 15 7.30 -20.02 -4.83
N ARG A 16 6.26 -20.78 -5.19
CA ARG A 16 4.94 -20.23 -5.50
C ARG A 16 4.32 -19.49 -4.32
N LEU A 17 4.42 -20.05 -3.11
CA LEU A 17 3.94 -19.38 -1.90
C LEU A 17 4.70 -18.07 -1.65
N ARG A 18 6.03 -18.08 -1.77
CA ARG A 18 6.85 -16.87 -1.63
C ARG A 18 6.41 -15.79 -2.61
N ASP A 19 6.24 -16.15 -3.88
CA ASP A 19 5.89 -15.18 -4.93
C ASP A 19 4.47 -14.64 -4.72
N GLN A 20 3.51 -15.47 -4.26
CA GLN A 20 2.18 -15.04 -3.85
C GLN A 20 2.20 -14.07 -2.66
N LEU A 21 3.04 -14.33 -1.65
CA LEU A 21 3.19 -13.45 -0.50
C LEU A 21 3.81 -12.10 -0.90
N ILE A 22 4.82 -12.12 -1.77
CA ILE A 22 5.43 -10.89 -2.31
C ILE A 22 4.39 -10.10 -3.11
N ALA A 23 3.66 -10.75 -4.03
CA ALA A 23 2.63 -10.10 -4.81
C ALA A 23 1.51 -9.52 -3.93
N GLY A 24 1.06 -10.29 -2.94
CA GLY A 24 0.05 -9.85 -1.96
C GLY A 24 0.52 -8.63 -1.16
N LEU A 25 1.77 -8.62 -0.70
CA LEU A 25 2.36 -7.48 0.00
C LEU A 25 2.42 -6.24 -0.88
N LEU A 26 2.82 -6.38 -2.15
CA LEU A 26 2.89 -5.26 -3.09
C LEU A 26 1.51 -4.69 -3.40
N VAL A 27 0.49 -5.54 -3.56
CA VAL A 27 -0.90 -5.08 -3.76
C VAL A 27 -1.40 -4.35 -2.51
N ALA A 28 -1.17 -4.91 -1.31
CA ALA A 28 -1.55 -4.26 -0.07
C ALA A 28 -0.86 -2.90 0.11
N LEU A 29 0.43 -2.82 -0.21
CA LEU A 29 1.20 -1.57 -0.18
C LEU A 29 0.65 -0.54 -1.17
N ALA A 30 0.33 -0.96 -2.40
CA ALA A 30 -0.26 -0.08 -3.40
C ALA A 30 -1.61 0.49 -2.95
N LEU A 31 -2.48 -0.37 -2.39
CA LEU A 31 -3.77 0.06 -1.84
C LEU A 31 -3.59 1.01 -0.65
N PHE A 32 -2.60 0.74 0.22
CA PHE A 32 -2.29 1.62 1.34
C PHE A 32 -1.82 3.01 0.87
N ILE A 33 -0.97 3.08 -0.14
CA ILE A 33 -0.53 4.36 -0.73
C ILE A 33 -1.71 5.10 -1.35
N LEU A 34 -2.59 4.41 -2.08
CA LEU A 34 -3.80 5.01 -2.63
C LEU A 34 -4.72 5.55 -1.51
N TYR A 35 -4.89 4.79 -0.44
CA TYR A 35 -5.61 5.28 0.74
C TYR A 35 -4.95 6.55 1.31
N ALA A 36 -3.63 6.54 1.51
CA ALA A 36 -2.90 7.68 2.06
C ALA A 36 -3.07 8.96 1.22
N VAL A 37 -3.06 8.82 -0.10
CA VAL A 37 -3.11 9.94 -1.07
C VAL A 37 -4.54 10.44 -1.32
N PHE A 38 -5.54 9.56 -1.30
CA PHE A 38 -6.90 9.90 -1.71
C PHE A 38 -7.92 9.94 -0.56
N LEU A 39 -7.69 9.24 0.56
CA LEU A 39 -8.72 9.00 1.59
C LEU A 39 -8.30 9.37 3.02
N ASP A 40 -7.02 9.51 3.33
CA ASP A 40 -6.54 9.59 4.72
C ASP A 40 -7.05 10.79 5.53
N GLN A 41 -7.24 11.96 4.89
CA GLN A 41 -7.72 13.19 5.54
C GLN A 41 -7.01 13.53 6.87
N GLY A 42 -5.72 13.15 6.99
CA GLY A 42 -4.90 13.38 8.18
C GLY A 42 -5.03 12.34 9.30
N ALA A 43 -5.73 11.22 9.10
CA ALA A 43 -5.93 10.22 10.14
C ALA A 43 -4.67 9.41 10.47
N LEU A 44 -3.87 9.02 9.48
CA LEU A 44 -2.65 8.20 9.69
C LEU A 44 -1.63 8.89 10.59
N LEU A 45 -1.52 10.21 10.46
CA LEU A 45 -0.54 11.02 11.20
C LEU A 45 -1.09 11.61 12.51
N SER A 46 -2.40 11.50 12.76
CA SER A 46 -3.04 12.07 13.94
C SER A 46 -2.47 11.56 15.29
N PRO A 47 -2.02 10.31 15.45
CA PRO A 47 -1.41 9.88 16.71
C PRO A 47 -0.09 10.60 17.03
N LEU A 48 0.62 11.13 16.02
CA LEU A 48 1.90 11.81 16.17
C LEU A 48 1.76 13.33 16.22
N TYR A 49 0.88 13.91 15.40
CA TYR A 49 0.76 15.36 15.24
C TYR A 49 -0.59 15.93 15.69
N GLY A 50 -1.52 15.10 16.16
CA GLY A 50 -2.85 15.54 16.62
C GLY A 50 -3.61 16.31 15.55
N GLU A 51 -4.21 17.44 15.95
CA GLU A 51 -5.04 18.29 15.10
C GLU A 51 -4.28 18.86 13.90
N LEU A 52 -2.95 19.06 14.01
CA LEU A 52 -2.12 19.55 12.91
C LEU A 52 -2.20 18.62 11.68
N SER A 53 -2.41 17.32 11.88
CA SER A 53 -2.54 16.35 10.80
C SER A 53 -3.74 16.62 9.91
N ARG A 54 -4.84 17.15 10.48
CA ARG A 54 -6.07 17.47 9.76
C ARG A 54 -6.07 18.90 9.26
N SER A 55 -5.54 19.84 10.05
CA SER A 55 -5.57 21.25 9.70
C SER A 55 -4.56 21.60 8.60
N ALA A 56 -3.37 21.00 8.62
CA ALA A 56 -2.35 21.21 7.58
C ALA A 56 -2.43 20.17 6.46
N ASN A 57 -2.83 18.93 6.81
CA ASN A 57 -3.06 17.82 5.87
C ASN A 57 -2.05 17.73 4.73
N TYR A 58 -0.75 17.78 5.06
CA TYR A 58 0.33 17.93 4.07
C TYR A 58 0.33 16.87 2.96
N LEU A 59 -0.13 15.65 3.26
CA LEU A 59 -0.28 14.60 2.24
C LEU A 59 -1.36 14.93 1.21
N HIS A 60 -2.47 15.54 1.64
CA HIS A 60 -3.51 16.04 0.74
C HIS A 60 -2.97 17.14 -0.18
N GLU A 61 -2.33 18.16 0.38
CA GLU A 61 -1.80 19.29 -0.39
C GLU A 61 -0.72 18.85 -1.38
N LEU A 62 0.22 18.00 -0.96
CA LEU A 62 1.23 17.43 -1.86
C LEU A 62 0.58 16.64 -3.01
N SER A 63 -0.46 15.86 -2.70
CA SER A 63 -1.18 15.08 -3.71
C SER A 63 -2.00 15.95 -4.64
N HIS A 64 -2.52 17.07 -4.13
CA HIS A 64 -3.21 18.09 -4.92
C HIS A 64 -2.22 18.79 -5.86
N ASP A 65 -1.05 19.21 -5.39
CA ASP A 65 0.03 19.80 -6.20
C ASP A 65 0.51 18.84 -7.30
N GLY A 66 0.63 17.56 -6.99
CA GLY A 66 0.95 16.53 -7.99
C GLY A 66 -0.08 16.48 -9.13
N ARG A 67 -1.39 16.61 -8.82
CA ARG A 67 -2.44 16.64 -9.86
C ARG A 67 -2.31 17.88 -10.75
N HIS A 68 -1.98 19.03 -10.18
CA HIS A 68 -1.66 20.23 -10.96
C HIS A 68 -0.46 20.01 -11.88
N LEU A 69 0.62 19.41 -11.36
CA LEU A 69 1.83 19.14 -12.13
C LEU A 69 1.59 18.16 -13.29
N PHE A 70 0.75 17.15 -13.09
CA PHE A 70 0.43 16.13 -14.09
C PHE A 70 -0.84 16.45 -14.91
N ALA A 71 -1.35 17.69 -14.82
CA ALA A 71 -2.56 18.14 -15.51
C ALA A 71 -3.79 17.23 -15.32
N ALA A 72 -3.88 16.59 -14.15
CA ALA A 72 -5.04 15.81 -13.76
C ALA A 72 -6.12 16.74 -13.19
N ASN A 73 -7.40 16.47 -13.50
CA ASN A 73 -8.50 17.26 -12.97
C ASN A 73 -8.52 17.23 -11.44
N CYS A 74 -8.72 18.42 -10.87
CA CYS A 74 -8.64 18.68 -9.42
C CYS A 74 -9.86 19.45 -8.89
N HIS A 75 -10.82 19.83 -9.74
CA HIS A 75 -12.14 20.38 -9.41
C HIS A 75 -13.18 19.93 -10.45
#